data_AF-A0A4S3LF69-F1
#
_entry.id   AF-A0A4S3LF69-F1
#
_cell.length_a   1.000
_cell.length_b   1.000
_cell.length_c   1.000
_cell.angle_alpha   90.00
_cell.angle_beta   90.00
_cell.angle_gamma   90.00
#
_symmetry.space_group_name_H-M   'P 1'
#
loop_
_entity.id
_entity.type
_entity.pdbx_description
1 polymer ?
#
loop_
_entity_poly.entity_id
_entity_poly.type
_entity_poly.pdbx_seq_one_letter_code
_entity_poly.pdbx_strand_id
1 'polypeptide(L)'
;DIAGSSCGALLPTGNARDTFDGIDVTCIDNGMPVILLRAADVGRSGYETREQLDADTALKQLLESIRLQAGPKMNLGDVSQRTVPKMTLIAEPRNGGAISSRTFIPHRCHASIGVLGAVSVASACLIPGSITEGLAHTPSGDTPRVSVEHPTGEFSVELQLDPAQTGAQRLRGCALLRTARLIFEGRVAIPASVWDGHQDEHQEPHHE
;
A
#
# COMPACT_ATOMS: atom_id res chain seq x y z
N ASP A 1 16.43 0.73 0.37
CA ASP A 1 15.83 -0.43 -0.31
C ASP A 1 14.56 -0.80 0.45
N ILE A 2 13.40 -0.78 -0.20
CA ILE A 2 12.09 -1.00 0.46
C ILE A 2 11.28 -2.15 -0.16
N ALA A 3 11.75 -2.71 -1.29
CA ALA A 3 11.08 -3.82 -1.94
C ALA A 3 11.10 -5.04 -1.02
N GLY A 4 9.94 -5.63 -0.76
CA GLY A 4 9.80 -6.77 0.14
C GLY A 4 10.14 -6.48 1.60
N SER A 5 10.10 -5.22 2.04
CA SER A 5 10.46 -4.83 3.42
C SER A 5 9.74 -5.60 4.53
N SER A 6 8.52 -6.05 4.26
CA SER A 6 7.69 -6.82 5.21
C SER A 6 7.46 -8.26 4.73
N CYS A 7 7.38 -8.48 3.41
CA CYS A 7 7.01 -9.76 2.83
C CYS A 7 8.20 -10.58 2.27
N GLY A 8 9.41 -10.03 2.28
CA GLY A 8 10.65 -10.66 1.81
C GLY A 8 10.91 -10.56 0.30
N ALA A 9 9.91 -10.18 -0.50
CA ALA A 9 10.05 -9.95 -1.93
C ALA A 9 9.02 -8.93 -2.44
N LEU A 10 9.28 -8.32 -3.60
CA LEU A 10 8.35 -7.38 -4.24
C LEU A 10 7.00 -8.05 -4.57
N LEU A 11 7.04 -9.23 -5.17
CA LEU A 11 5.88 -10.10 -5.40
C LEU A 11 6.01 -11.31 -4.46
N PRO A 12 5.51 -11.24 -3.23
CA PRO A 12 5.80 -12.25 -2.22
C PRO A 12 5.16 -13.61 -2.48
N THR A 13 4.12 -13.66 -3.32
CA THR A 13 3.51 -14.92 -3.80
C THR A 13 4.29 -15.54 -4.97
N GLY A 14 5.25 -14.81 -5.55
CA GLY A 14 5.96 -15.18 -6.77
C GLY A 14 5.19 -14.90 -8.06
N ASN A 15 3.92 -14.49 -7.99
CA ASN A 15 3.05 -14.29 -9.14
C ASN A 15 2.72 -12.81 -9.35
N ALA A 16 2.62 -12.37 -10.60
CA ALA A 16 2.07 -11.05 -10.91
C ALA A 16 0.55 -10.99 -10.65
N ARG A 17 -0.12 -12.15 -10.71
CA ARG A 17 -1.54 -12.33 -10.49
C ARG A 17 -1.80 -13.61 -9.72
N ASP A 18 -2.61 -13.50 -8.67
CA ASP A 18 -3.15 -14.60 -7.89
C ASP A 18 -4.68 -14.55 -7.94
N THR A 19 -5.34 -15.64 -7.54
CA THR A 19 -6.82 -15.68 -7.45
C THR A 19 -7.22 -16.16 -6.06
N PHE A 20 -8.13 -15.43 -5.41
CA PHE A 20 -8.74 -15.78 -4.12
C PHE A 20 -10.23 -15.52 -4.20
N ASP A 21 -11.06 -16.45 -3.72
CA ASP A 21 -12.53 -16.37 -3.82
C ASP A 21 -13.04 -16.10 -5.25
N GLY A 22 -12.30 -16.57 -6.26
CA GLY A 22 -12.62 -16.31 -7.68
C GLY A 22 -12.32 -14.88 -8.16
N ILE A 23 -11.70 -14.05 -7.32
CA ILE A 23 -11.28 -12.69 -7.65
C ILE A 23 -9.77 -12.67 -7.92
N ASP A 24 -9.41 -12.14 -9.09
CA ASP A 24 -8.01 -11.92 -9.46
C ASP A 24 -7.44 -10.73 -8.68
N VAL A 25 -6.24 -10.93 -8.12
CA VAL A 25 -5.52 -9.93 -7.34
C VAL A 25 -4.05 -9.86 -7.71
N THR A 26 -3.39 -8.76 -7.36
CA THR A 26 -1.92 -8.69 -7.29
C THR A 26 -1.50 -8.46 -5.86
N CYS A 27 -0.71 -9.39 -5.32
CA CYS A 27 -0.06 -9.26 -4.01
C CYS A 27 1.32 -8.62 -4.18
N ILE A 28 1.56 -7.45 -3.59
CA ILE A 28 2.81 -6.70 -3.76
C ILE A 28 3.27 -6.06 -2.45
N ASP A 29 4.57 -5.93 -2.26
CA ASP A 29 5.19 -5.16 -1.18
C ASP A 29 6.36 -4.33 -1.71
N ASN A 30 6.13 -3.03 -1.95
CA ASN A 30 7.19 -2.05 -2.18
C ASN A 30 7.21 -1.00 -1.06
N GLY A 31 7.40 -1.48 0.17
CA GLY A 31 7.40 -0.70 1.41
C GLY A 31 6.10 -0.81 2.21
N MET A 32 5.02 -1.30 1.58
CA MET A 32 3.76 -1.61 2.25
C MET A 32 3.15 -2.84 1.58
N PRO A 33 2.81 -3.89 2.33
CA PRO A 33 2.05 -5.01 1.78
C PRO A 33 0.65 -4.56 1.34
N VAL A 34 0.37 -4.69 0.06
CA VAL A 34 -0.92 -4.34 -0.56
C VAL A 34 -1.41 -5.50 -1.40
N ILE A 35 -2.71 -5.78 -1.30
CA ILE A 35 -3.46 -6.64 -2.23
C ILE A 35 -4.31 -5.71 -3.09
N LEU A 36 -4.02 -5.68 -4.39
CA LEU A 36 -4.80 -4.92 -5.35
C LEU A 36 -5.82 -5.83 -6.02
N LEU A 37 -7.02 -5.31 -6.25
CA LEU A 37 -8.09 -5.96 -7.02
C LEU A 37 -8.87 -4.92 -7.81
N ARG A 38 -9.47 -5.30 -8.94
CA ARG A 38 -10.27 -4.37 -9.73
C ARG A 38 -11.61 -4.14 -9.04
N ALA A 39 -12.04 -2.89 -8.97
CA ALA A 39 -13.35 -2.55 -8.40
C ALA A 39 -14.48 -3.22 -9.19
N ALA A 40 -14.36 -3.28 -10.52
CA ALA A 40 -15.35 -3.88 -11.41
C ALA A 40 -15.56 -5.39 -11.14
N ASP A 41 -14.51 -6.12 -10.78
CA ASP A 41 -14.59 -7.57 -10.50
C ASP A 41 -15.38 -7.87 -9.23
N VAL A 42 -15.49 -6.87 -8.36
CA VAL A 42 -16.38 -6.91 -7.19
C VAL A 42 -17.65 -6.09 -7.43
N GLY A 43 -17.98 -5.64 -8.65
CA GLY A 43 -19.23 -4.93 -8.92
C GLY A 43 -19.30 -3.53 -8.31
N ARG A 44 -18.15 -2.90 -8.06
CA ARG A 44 -18.02 -1.51 -7.61
C ARG A 44 -17.41 -0.69 -8.74
N SER A 45 -17.66 0.60 -8.74
CA SER A 45 -17.10 1.52 -9.73
C SER A 45 -15.63 1.85 -9.43
N GLY A 46 -15.22 1.85 -8.16
CA GLY A 46 -13.90 2.30 -7.71
C GLY A 46 -13.82 3.80 -7.44
N TYR A 47 -14.96 4.49 -7.54
CA TYR A 47 -15.06 5.94 -7.39
C TYR A 47 -16.02 6.37 -6.29
N GLU A 48 -16.57 5.41 -5.54
CA GLU A 48 -17.44 5.63 -4.39
C GLU A 48 -16.77 6.56 -3.37
N THR A 49 -17.60 7.23 -2.57
CA THR A 49 -17.13 7.98 -1.41
C THR A 49 -16.67 7.01 -0.32
N ARG A 50 -15.87 7.54 0.61
CA ARG A 50 -15.42 6.78 1.78
C ARG A 50 -16.61 6.22 2.56
N GLU A 51 -17.65 7.03 2.76
CA GLU A 51 -18.83 6.67 3.54
C GLU A 51 -19.62 5.54 2.87
N GLN A 52 -19.74 5.56 1.54
CA GLN A 52 -20.36 4.48 0.78
C GLN A 52 -19.60 3.15 0.96
N LEU A 53 -18.27 3.20 0.86
CA LEU A 53 -17.41 2.02 1.02
C LEU A 53 -17.37 1.51 2.48
N ASP A 54 -17.34 2.41 3.46
CA ASP A 54 -17.40 2.05 4.88
C ASP A 54 -18.77 1.44 5.25
N ALA A 55 -19.85 1.80 4.55
CA ALA A 55 -21.19 1.22 4.74
C ALA A 55 -21.40 -0.11 4.00
N ASP A 56 -20.61 -0.41 2.96
CA ASP A 56 -20.74 -1.64 2.16
C ASP A 56 -20.21 -2.87 2.93
N THR A 57 -21.10 -3.51 3.68
CA THR A 57 -20.76 -4.65 4.52
C THR A 57 -20.38 -5.89 3.69
N ALA A 58 -21.04 -6.10 2.55
CA ALA A 58 -20.74 -7.24 1.67
C ALA A 58 -19.34 -7.12 1.07
N LEU A 59 -18.95 -5.93 0.62
CA LEU A 59 -17.60 -5.67 0.15
C LEU A 59 -16.58 -5.93 1.26
N LYS A 60 -16.78 -5.37 2.45
CA LYS A 60 -15.83 -5.53 3.56
C LYS A 60 -15.64 -7.00 3.95
N GLN A 61 -16.70 -7.82 3.92
CA GLN A 61 -16.61 -9.25 4.18
C GLN A 61 -15.77 -9.97 3.11
N LEU A 62 -16.00 -9.67 1.83
CA LEU A 62 -15.21 -10.23 0.74
C LEU A 62 -13.73 -9.82 0.82
N LEU A 63 -13.47 -8.53 1.05
CA LEU A 63 -12.11 -8.00 1.20
C LEU A 63 -11.38 -8.67 2.37
N GLU A 64 -12.05 -8.87 3.51
CA GLU A 64 -11.47 -9.55 4.66
C GLU A 64 -11.19 -11.03 4.37
N SER A 65 -12.10 -11.73 3.69
CA SER A 65 -11.87 -13.12 3.28
C SER A 65 -10.61 -13.26 2.42
N ILE A 66 -10.46 -12.43 1.39
CA ILE A 66 -9.28 -12.40 0.53
C ILE A 66 -8.02 -12.06 1.35
N ARG A 67 -8.11 -11.06 2.23
CA ARG A 67 -6.98 -10.62 3.07
C ARG A 67 -6.43 -11.75 3.94
N LEU A 68 -7.31 -12.51 4.59
CA LEU A 68 -6.95 -13.62 5.46
C LEU A 68 -6.31 -14.79 4.68
N GLN A 69 -6.76 -15.04 3.45
CA GLN A 69 -6.17 -16.07 2.59
C GLN A 69 -4.80 -15.69 2.04
N ALA A 70 -4.65 -14.43 1.64
CA ALA A 70 -3.42 -13.92 1.03
C ALA A 70 -2.32 -13.65 2.07
N GLY A 71 -2.67 -13.25 3.30
CA GLY A 71 -1.69 -12.94 4.36
C GLY A 71 -0.59 -14.00 4.54
N PRO A 72 -0.93 -15.28 4.77
CA PRO A 72 0.05 -16.36 4.86
C PRO A 72 0.89 -16.54 3.59
N LYS A 73 0.28 -16.40 2.39
CA LYS A 73 0.99 -16.50 1.10
C LYS A 73 1.93 -15.33 0.83
N MET A 74 1.70 -14.19 1.49
CA MET A 74 2.57 -13.02 1.46
C MET A 74 3.67 -13.06 2.54
N ASN A 75 3.88 -14.20 3.22
CA ASN A 75 4.80 -14.33 4.36
C ASN A 75 4.44 -13.48 5.58
N LEU A 76 3.18 -13.07 5.74
CA LEU A 76 2.72 -12.24 6.87
C LEU A 76 2.12 -13.07 8.02
N GLY A 77 1.99 -14.40 7.85
CA GLY A 77 1.35 -15.28 8.83
C GLY A 77 -0.14 -15.02 8.98
N ASP A 78 -0.68 -15.27 10.18
CA ASP A 78 -2.07 -14.90 10.50
C ASP A 78 -2.17 -13.36 10.65
N VAL A 79 -3.01 -12.79 9.79
CA VAL A 79 -3.23 -11.35 9.70
C VAL A 79 -4.55 -10.90 10.34
N SER A 80 -5.30 -11.80 10.98
CA SER A 80 -6.61 -11.53 11.60
C SER A 80 -6.63 -10.31 12.53
N GLN A 81 -5.57 -10.14 13.33
CA GLN A 81 -5.39 -9.00 14.25
C GLN A 81 -4.31 -8.00 13.77
N ARG A 82 -3.86 -8.10 12.53
CA ARG A 82 -2.83 -7.23 11.95
C ARG A 82 -3.44 -6.16 11.07
N THR A 83 -2.75 -5.02 10.98
CA THR A 83 -3.18 -3.92 10.11
C THR A 83 -2.72 -4.07 8.65
N VAL A 84 -1.99 -5.13 8.32
CA VAL A 84 -1.47 -5.47 6.98
C VAL A 84 -1.96 -6.87 6.56
N PRO A 85 -2.01 -7.17 5.25
CA PRO A 85 -1.83 -6.25 4.13
C PRO A 85 -3.01 -5.27 3.98
N LYS A 86 -2.80 -4.16 3.27
CA LYS A 86 -3.87 -3.23 2.89
C LYS A 86 -4.62 -3.79 1.69
N MET A 87 -5.93 -3.52 1.60
CA MET A 87 -6.74 -3.89 0.43
C MET A 87 -6.97 -2.66 -0.43
N THR A 88 -6.65 -2.71 -1.72
CA THR A 88 -6.81 -1.57 -2.62
C THR A 88 -7.67 -1.95 -3.82
N LEU A 89 -8.86 -1.36 -3.91
CA LEU A 89 -9.64 -1.38 -5.14
C LEU A 89 -9.00 -0.43 -6.15
N ILE A 90 -8.90 -0.87 -7.40
CA ILE A 90 -8.43 -0.04 -8.51
C ILE A 90 -9.48 0.12 -9.61
N ALA A 91 -9.43 1.27 -10.29
CA ALA A 91 -10.25 1.61 -11.45
C ALA A 91 -9.44 2.48 -12.43
N GLU A 92 -9.98 2.73 -13.62
CA GLU A 92 -9.41 3.68 -14.57
C GLU A 92 -9.23 5.07 -13.91
N PRO A 93 -8.20 5.85 -14.26
CA PRO A 93 -8.06 7.21 -13.76
C PRO A 93 -9.16 8.14 -14.32
N ARG A 94 -9.60 9.12 -13.54
CA ARG A 94 -10.63 10.11 -13.97
C ARG A 94 -10.12 11.54 -14.09
N ASN A 95 -8.99 11.84 -13.46
CA ASN A 95 -8.45 13.19 -13.32
C ASN A 95 -7.07 13.31 -13.98
N GLY A 96 -6.80 12.49 -15.01
CA GLY A 96 -5.56 12.49 -15.77
C GLY A 96 -4.39 11.80 -15.06
N GLY A 97 -4.64 11.11 -13.94
CA GLY A 97 -3.64 10.26 -13.30
C GLY A 97 -3.38 8.96 -14.09
N ALA A 98 -2.58 8.08 -13.52
CA ALA A 98 -2.27 6.78 -14.10
C ALA A 98 -3.29 5.71 -13.68
N ILE A 99 -3.84 5.80 -12.48
CA ILE A 99 -4.79 4.82 -11.94
C ILE A 99 -5.61 5.44 -10.81
N SER A 100 -6.86 5.02 -10.64
CA SER A 100 -7.68 5.40 -9.48
C SER A 100 -7.65 4.33 -8.41
N SER A 101 -7.63 4.75 -7.14
CA SER A 101 -7.53 3.84 -6.00
C SER A 101 -8.51 4.16 -4.87
N ARG A 102 -8.96 3.09 -4.18
CA ARG A 102 -9.65 3.14 -2.88
C ARG A 102 -9.02 2.12 -1.96
N THR A 103 -8.32 2.59 -0.93
CA THR A 103 -7.54 1.72 -0.03
C THR A 103 -8.25 1.54 1.31
N PHE A 104 -8.37 0.30 1.79
CA PHE A 104 -8.83 -0.04 3.13
C PHE A 104 -7.66 -0.34 4.06
N ILE A 105 -7.75 0.10 5.32
CA ILE A 105 -6.66 0.03 6.31
C ILE A 105 -7.03 -0.67 7.64
N PRO A 106 -7.19 -2.01 7.67
CA PRO A 106 -7.68 -2.87 6.59
C PRO A 106 -9.23 -2.92 6.56
N HIS A 107 -9.91 -2.41 7.60
CA HIS A 107 -11.37 -2.52 7.73
C HIS A 107 -12.13 -1.22 7.47
N ARG A 108 -11.41 -0.09 7.33
CA ARG A 108 -11.97 1.23 7.02
C ARG A 108 -11.35 1.77 5.75
N CYS A 109 -12.15 2.39 4.90
CA CYS A 109 -11.65 3.10 3.74
C CYS A 109 -10.83 4.32 4.18
N HIS A 110 -9.64 4.45 3.64
CA HIS A 110 -8.75 5.57 3.85
C HIS A 110 -9.33 6.82 3.19
N ALA A 111 -9.19 7.98 3.83
CA ALA A 111 -9.67 9.25 3.27
C ALA A 111 -8.86 9.70 2.03
N SER A 112 -7.65 9.18 1.88
CA SER A 112 -6.73 9.40 0.75
C SER A 112 -6.03 8.08 0.37
N ILE A 113 -4.71 8.05 0.36
CA ILE A 113 -3.88 6.83 0.28
C ILE A 113 -2.65 7.00 1.17
N GLY A 114 -2.18 5.91 1.80
CA GLY A 114 -0.92 5.91 2.55
C GLY A 114 0.28 5.99 1.60
N VAL A 115 1.35 6.69 2.01
CA VAL A 115 2.53 6.98 1.15
C VAL A 115 3.09 5.71 0.49
N LEU A 116 3.44 4.71 1.29
CA LEU A 116 4.01 3.45 0.81
C LEU A 116 2.96 2.54 0.15
N GLY A 117 1.69 2.73 0.48
CA GLY A 117 0.58 2.11 -0.24
C GLY A 117 0.51 2.61 -1.69
N ALA A 118 0.65 3.93 -1.90
CA ALA A 118 0.71 4.51 -3.23
C ALA A 118 1.95 4.05 -4.00
N VAL A 119 3.11 3.92 -3.34
CA VAL A 119 4.32 3.34 -3.97
C VAL A 119 4.04 1.92 -4.46
N SER A 120 3.42 1.09 -3.63
CA SER A 120 3.11 -0.31 -3.99
C SER A 120 2.09 -0.38 -5.13
N VAL A 121 1.07 0.48 -5.12
CA VAL A 121 0.10 0.58 -6.23
C VAL A 121 0.77 1.03 -7.53
N ALA A 122 1.59 2.08 -7.47
CA ALA A 122 2.34 2.58 -8.61
C ALA A 122 3.30 1.52 -9.17
N SER A 123 3.94 0.74 -8.30
CA SER A 123 4.85 -0.35 -8.67
C SER A 123 4.12 -1.46 -9.42
N ALA A 124 2.92 -1.84 -8.95
CA ALA A 124 2.09 -2.84 -9.62
C ALA A 124 1.70 -2.42 -11.05
N CYS A 125 1.54 -1.11 -11.30
CA CYS A 125 1.24 -0.56 -12.63
C CYS A 125 2.31 -0.86 -13.68
N LEU A 126 3.57 -1.06 -13.25
CA LEU A 126 4.70 -1.32 -14.14
C LEU A 126 5.08 -2.81 -14.24
N ILE A 127 4.35 -3.70 -13.57
CA ILE A 127 4.59 -5.14 -13.60
C ILE A 127 3.70 -5.76 -14.69
N PRO A 128 4.29 -6.32 -15.76
CA PRO A 128 3.52 -7.02 -16.80
C PRO A 128 2.71 -8.19 -16.21
N GLY A 129 1.49 -8.38 -16.68
CA GLY A 129 0.58 -9.44 -16.20
C GLY A 129 -0.13 -9.16 -14.88
N SER A 130 0.19 -8.06 -14.19
CA SER A 130 -0.53 -7.68 -12.96
C SER A 130 -1.99 -7.33 -13.25
N ILE A 131 -2.81 -7.20 -12.21
CA ILE A 131 -4.22 -6.85 -12.38
C ILE A 131 -4.42 -5.40 -12.83
N THR A 132 -3.37 -4.56 -12.84
CA THR A 132 -3.45 -3.18 -13.34
C THR A 132 -3.34 -3.09 -14.85
N GLU A 133 -2.90 -4.18 -15.51
CA GLU A 133 -2.71 -4.21 -16.96
C GLU A 133 -4.03 -3.97 -17.72
N GLY A 134 -4.00 -3.09 -18.71
CA GLY A 134 -5.21 -2.66 -19.44
C GLY A 134 -6.12 -1.69 -18.67
N LEU A 135 -5.72 -1.28 -17.46
CA LEU A 135 -6.42 -0.26 -16.65
C LEU A 135 -5.53 0.96 -16.38
N ALA A 136 -4.25 0.72 -16.10
CA ALA A 136 -3.30 1.76 -15.76
C ALA A 136 -2.78 2.50 -17.02
N HIS A 137 -2.70 3.82 -16.93
CA HIS A 137 -2.11 4.70 -17.94
C HIS A 137 -0.71 5.12 -17.49
N THR A 138 0.28 4.27 -17.76
CA THR A 138 1.67 4.49 -17.30
C THR A 138 2.50 5.23 -18.35
N PRO A 139 3.26 6.27 -17.96
CA PRO A 139 4.22 6.90 -18.86
C PRO A 139 5.35 5.94 -19.26
N SER A 140 5.88 6.13 -20.47
CA SER A 140 7.08 5.43 -20.95
C SER A 140 8.36 6.01 -20.34
N GLY A 141 9.46 5.26 -20.43
CA GLY A 141 10.80 5.69 -20.01
C GLY A 141 11.34 4.92 -18.80
N ASP A 142 12.58 5.24 -18.41
CA ASP A 142 13.29 4.56 -17.32
C ASP A 142 12.98 5.15 -15.93
N THR A 143 12.43 6.37 -15.89
CA THR A 143 12.00 7.04 -14.66
C THR A 143 10.54 7.52 -14.74
N PRO A 144 9.57 6.61 -14.95
CA PRO A 144 8.18 7.01 -15.09
C PRO A 144 7.62 7.60 -13.79
N ARG A 145 6.84 8.67 -13.93
CA ARG A 145 6.06 9.27 -12.83
C ARG A 145 4.62 8.77 -12.89
N VAL A 146 4.27 7.90 -11.96
CA VAL A 146 2.94 7.30 -11.86
C VAL A 146 2.11 8.10 -10.85
N SER A 147 1.05 8.74 -11.34
CA SER A 147 0.09 9.46 -10.49
C SER A 147 -1.03 8.53 -10.03
N VAL A 148 -1.08 8.25 -8.72
CA VAL A 148 -2.09 7.38 -8.12
C VAL A 148 -3.21 8.24 -7.55
N GLU A 149 -4.36 8.27 -8.22
CA GLU A 149 -5.52 9.03 -7.74
C GLU A 149 -6.13 8.36 -6.50
N HIS A 150 -6.61 9.19 -5.58
CA HIS A 150 -7.26 8.80 -4.34
C HIS A 150 -8.40 9.78 -4.02
N PRO A 151 -9.27 9.52 -3.02
CA PRO A 151 -10.52 10.29 -2.86
C PRO A 151 -10.36 11.82 -2.80
N THR A 152 -9.27 12.32 -2.24
CA THR A 152 -9.00 13.75 -2.08
C THR A 152 -7.94 14.34 -3.04
N GLY A 153 -7.56 13.66 -4.12
CA GLY A 153 -6.53 14.15 -5.04
C GLY A 153 -5.72 13.02 -5.69
N GLU A 154 -4.40 13.21 -5.77
CA GLU A 154 -3.49 12.20 -6.29
C GLU A 154 -2.16 12.20 -5.52
N PHE A 155 -1.45 11.08 -5.60
CA PHE A 155 -0.09 10.96 -5.11
C PHE A 155 0.84 10.48 -6.22
N SER A 156 1.76 11.36 -6.64
CA SER A 156 2.75 11.06 -7.66
C SER A 156 3.95 10.31 -7.10
N VAL A 157 4.26 9.17 -7.72
CA VAL A 157 5.40 8.30 -7.40
C VAL A 157 6.31 8.25 -8.61
N GLU A 158 7.58 8.64 -8.44
CA GLU A 158 8.59 8.43 -9.46
C GLU A 158 9.25 7.07 -9.24
N LEU A 159 9.21 6.19 -10.23
CA LEU A 159 9.78 4.85 -10.17
C LEU A 159 11.05 4.81 -11.01
N GLN A 160 12.08 4.13 -10.54
CA GLN A 160 13.34 3.94 -11.26
C GLN A 160 13.38 2.51 -11.79
N LEU A 161 13.52 2.37 -13.10
CA LEU A 161 13.58 1.10 -13.78
C LEU A 161 15.00 0.78 -14.23
N ASP A 162 15.40 -0.47 -14.09
CA ASP A 162 16.61 -1.03 -14.70
C ASP A 162 16.25 -1.59 -16.09
N PRO A 163 16.77 -1.01 -17.18
CA PRO A 163 16.50 -1.47 -18.54
C PRO A 163 17.18 -2.83 -18.85
N ALA A 164 18.15 -3.27 -18.05
CA ALA A 164 18.81 -4.57 -18.24
C ALA A 164 17.97 -5.75 -17.69
N GLN A 165 16.93 -5.47 -16.90
CA GLN A 165 16.09 -6.48 -16.26
C GLN A 165 14.73 -6.62 -16.95
N THR A 166 13.96 -7.65 -16.57
CA THR A 166 12.61 -7.90 -17.10
C THR A 166 11.59 -8.13 -16.00
N GLY A 167 10.30 -7.97 -16.32
CA GLY A 167 9.20 -8.17 -15.37
C GLY A 167 9.35 -7.29 -14.11
N ALA A 168 9.04 -7.87 -12.95
CA ALA A 168 9.10 -7.18 -11.66
C ALA A 168 10.54 -6.80 -11.24
N GLN A 169 11.56 -7.49 -11.74
CA GLN A 169 12.98 -7.22 -11.41
C GLN A 169 13.48 -5.89 -12.01
N ARG A 170 12.72 -5.27 -12.91
CA ARG A 170 13.01 -3.92 -13.42
C ARG A 170 12.92 -2.85 -12.35
N LEU A 171 12.07 -3.01 -11.34
CA LEU A 171 11.89 -1.98 -10.32
C LEU A 171 13.11 -1.91 -9.39
N ARG A 172 13.92 -0.85 -9.56
CA ARG A 172 15.16 -0.63 -8.80
C ARG A 172 14.95 0.28 -7.59
N GLY A 173 14.01 1.21 -7.68
CA GLY A 173 13.77 2.18 -6.62
C GLY A 173 12.58 3.09 -6.88
N CYS A 174 12.29 3.96 -5.91
CA CYS A 174 11.27 4.98 -6.03
C CYS A 174 11.70 6.29 -5.36
N ALA A 175 11.22 7.42 -5.87
CA ALA A 175 11.38 8.74 -5.29
C ALA A 175 9.99 9.40 -5.10
N LEU A 176 9.87 10.18 -4.02
CA LEU A 176 8.62 10.78 -3.59
C LEU A 176 8.88 12.22 -3.18
N LEU A 177 8.04 13.15 -3.64
CA LEU A 177 8.04 14.51 -3.13
C LEU A 177 7.17 14.58 -1.88
N ARG A 178 7.74 15.07 -0.78
CA ARG A 178 7.04 15.36 0.47
C ARG A 178 7.52 16.67 1.05
N THR A 179 6.66 17.31 1.85
CA THR A 179 6.99 18.51 2.61
C THR A 179 6.86 18.22 4.10
N ALA A 180 7.63 18.94 4.92
CA ALA A 180 7.56 18.87 6.37
C ALA A 180 7.67 20.28 6.96
N ARG A 181 7.04 20.50 8.11
CA ARG A 181 7.10 21.77 8.86
C ARG A 181 7.15 21.45 10.36
N LEU A 182 8.10 22.02 11.09
CA LEU A 182 8.16 21.93 12.55
C LEU A 182 6.92 22.64 13.13
N ILE A 183 6.13 21.91 13.92
CA ILE A 183 4.92 22.46 14.58
C ILE A 183 5.22 22.83 16.03
N PHE A 184 5.96 22.00 16.75
CA PHE A 184 6.24 22.21 18.18
C PHE A 184 7.60 21.62 18.57
N GLU A 185 8.30 22.33 19.45
CA GLU A 185 9.51 21.87 20.12
C GLU A 185 9.36 22.19 21.61
N GLY A 186 9.48 21.18 22.47
CA GLY A 186 9.27 21.34 23.90
C GLY A 186 9.16 20.02 24.64
N ARG A 187 8.57 20.06 25.84
CA ARG A 187 8.43 18.89 26.73
C ARG A 187 6.96 18.50 26.85
N VAL A 188 6.66 17.20 26.75
CA VAL A 188 5.33 16.64 27.02
C VAL A 188 5.33 16.02 28.42
N ALA A 189 4.40 16.45 29.27
CA ALA A 189 4.22 15.86 30.60
C ALA A 189 3.23 14.69 30.52
N ILE A 190 3.53 13.60 31.23
CA ILE A 190 2.67 12.42 31.35
C ILE A 190 2.12 12.39 32.79
N PRO A 191 0.80 12.22 33.01
CA PRO A 191 0.24 12.09 34.35
C PRO A 191 0.84 10.88 35.10
N ALA A 192 1.23 11.07 36.35
CA ALA A 192 1.82 10.00 37.18
C ALA A 192 0.88 8.80 37.39
N SER A 193 -0.44 9.01 37.32
CA SER A 193 -1.43 7.93 37.45
C SER A 193 -1.48 6.98 36.24
N VAL A 194 -0.79 7.31 35.14
CA VAL A 194 -0.74 6.50 33.91
C VAL A 194 0.67 5.94 33.65
N TRP A 195 1.69 6.49 34.32
CA TRP A 195 3.09 6.14 34.07
C TRP A 195 3.65 5.25 35.19
N ASP A 196 3.85 3.97 34.90
CA ASP A 196 4.34 2.96 35.86
C ASP A 196 5.86 3.04 36.14
N GLY A 197 6.56 4.04 35.61
CA GLY A 197 7.86 4.44 36.16
C GLY A 197 9.07 3.60 35.77
N HIS A 198 9.00 2.71 34.79
CA HIS A 198 10.19 1.96 34.35
C HIS A 198 11.22 2.89 33.69
N GLN A 199 12.22 3.31 34.47
CA GLN A 199 13.48 3.84 33.98
C GLN A 199 14.45 2.67 33.88
N ASP A 200 14.79 2.25 32.66
CA ASP A 200 15.96 1.38 32.48
C ASP A 200 17.20 2.18 32.87
N GLU A 201 17.77 1.88 34.04
CA GLU A 201 19.04 2.43 34.50
C GLU A 201 20.19 1.86 33.64
N HIS A 202 20.40 2.40 32.46
CA HIS A 202 21.73 2.38 31.85
C HIS A 202 22.56 3.53 32.42
N GLN A 203 23.09 3.30 33.64
CA GLN A 203 24.20 4.08 34.17
C GLN A 203 25.47 3.76 33.36
N GLU A 204 25.90 4.71 32.52
CA GLU A 204 27.32 4.78 32.13
C GLU A 204 28.12 5.38 33.29
N PRO A 205 29.21 4.75 33.75
CA PRO A 205 30.06 5.35 34.76
C PRO A 205 30.92 6.43 34.10
N HIS A 206 30.71 7.68 34.51
CA HIS A 206 31.71 8.73 34.33
C HIS A 206 32.97 8.34 35.11
N HIS A 207 34.07 8.08 34.41
CA HIS A 207 35.42 8.14 34.97
C HIS A 207 36.06 9.48 34.60
N GLU A 208 36.71 10.06 35.61
CA GLU A 208 37.44 11.35 35.66
C GLU A 208 38.37 11.65 34.49
#